data_AF-A0A058ZDS9-F1
#
_entry.id   AF-A0A058ZDS9-F1
#
_cell.length_a   1.000
_cell.length_b   1.000
_cell.length_c   1.000
_cell.angle_alpha   90.00
_cell.angle_beta   90.00
_cell.angle_gamma   90.00
#
_symmetry.space_group_name_H-M   'P 1'
#
loop_
_entity.id
_entity.type
_entity.pdbx_description
1 polymer ?
#
loop_
_entity_poly.entity_id
_entity_poly.type
_entity_poly.pdbx_seq_one_letter_code
_entity_poly.pdbx_strand_id
1 'polypeptide(L)' 'MSKESGRLLVWGNNNVGQLGQGHTDDVNEPTVLVARRRRILSCDGSAQFTILVATEPESEDEDD' A
#
# COMPACT_ATOMS: atom_id res chain seq x y z
N MET A 1 5.91 -17.45 -15.10
CA MET A 1 4.93 -16.35 -14.95
C MET A 1 5.63 -15.21 -14.25
N SER A 2 5.76 -14.04 -14.88
CA SER A 2 6.36 -12.88 -14.21
C SER A 2 5.42 -12.43 -13.10
N LYS A 3 5.87 -12.48 -11.83
CA LYS A 3 5.16 -11.82 -10.73
C LYS A 3 5.14 -10.32 -11.03
N GLU A 4 4.02 -9.81 -11.51
CA GLU A 4 3.79 -8.37 -11.55
C GLU A 4 3.69 -7.88 -10.10
N SER A 5 4.76 -7.28 -9.59
CA SER A 5 4.73 -6.52 -8.35
C SER A 5 3.92 -5.25 -8.60
N GLY A 6 2.61 -5.33 -8.35
CA GLY A 6 1.71 -4.18 -8.41
C GLY A 6 2.20 -3.08 -7.49
N ARG A 7 2.45 -1.89 -8.06
CA ARG A 7 2.75 -0.69 -7.27
C ARG A 7 1.43 -0.09 -6.80
N LEU A 8 1.33 0.18 -5.50
CA LEU A 8 0.20 0.91 -4.94
C LEU A 8 0.45 2.41 -5.08
N LEU A 9 -0.50 3.12 -5.67
CA LEU A 9 -0.47 4.58 -5.78
C LEU A 9 -1.51 5.16 -4.83
N VAL A 10 -1.16 6.21 -4.10
CA VAL A 10 -2.04 6.91 -3.16
C VAL A 10 -1.97 8.42 -3.41
N TRP A 11 -3.11 9.09 -3.26
CA TRP A 11 -3.27 10.54 -3.36
C TRP A 11 -4.56 10.97 -2.65
N GLY A 12 -4.70 12.27 -2.42
CA GLY A 12 -5.87 12.91 -1.81
C GLY A 12 -5.60 13.40 -0.38
N ASN A 13 -6.69 13.61 0.34
CA ASN A 13 -6.65 14.04 1.72
C ASN A 13 -6.00 12.97 2.62
N ASN A 14 -5.20 13.42 3.59
CA ASN A 14 -4.48 12.56 4.51
C ASN A 14 -4.60 13.01 5.98
N ASN A 15 -5.61 13.82 6.32
CA ASN A 15 -5.76 14.44 7.65
C ASN A 15 -5.76 13.44 8.82
N VAL A 16 -6.05 12.16 8.58
CA VAL A 16 -6.06 11.10 9.59
C VAL A 16 -5.05 9.99 9.31
N GLY A 17 -4.15 10.18 8.33
CA GLY A 17 -3.14 9.18 7.96
C GLY A 17 -3.68 8.07 7.05
N GLN A 18 -4.82 8.28 6.38
CA GLN A 18 -5.49 7.26 5.57
C GLN A 18 -4.66 6.80 4.35
N LEU A 19 -3.65 7.57 3.92
CA LEU A 19 -2.77 7.18 2.82
C LEU A 19 -1.69 6.17 3.23
N GLY A 20 -1.52 5.90 4.53
CA GLY A 20 -0.61 4.86 5.03
C GLY A 20 0.88 5.16 4.87
N GLN A 21 1.25 6.42 4.63
CA GLN A 21 2.64 6.86 4.41
C GLN A 21 3.41 7.17 5.72
N GLY A 22 2.76 7.07 6.88
CA GLY A 22 3.37 7.36 8.20
C GLY A 22 3.37 8.84 8.59
N HIS A 23 2.67 9.69 7.84
CA HIS A 23 2.42 11.10 8.12
C HIS A 23 0.98 11.46 7.72
N THR A 24 0.55 12.69 8.01
CA THR A 24 -0.84 13.17 7.80
C THR A 24 -0.93 14.30 6.77
N ASP A 25 0.11 14.50 5.96
CA ASP A 25 0.11 15.55 4.94
C ASP A 25 -0.63 15.08 3.69
N ASP A 26 -1.44 15.95 3.13
CA ASP A 26 -2.17 15.70 1.88
C ASP A 26 -1.20 15.44 0.71
N VAL A 27 -1.61 14.53 -0.18
CA VAL A 27 -0.83 14.14 -1.35
C VAL A 27 -1.59 14.54 -2.61
N ASN A 28 -1.12 15.57 -3.32
CA ASN A 28 -1.87 16.13 -4.44
C ASN A 28 -1.66 15.38 -5.77
N GLU A 29 -0.69 14.46 -5.84
CA GLU A 29 -0.36 13.71 -7.05
C GLU A 29 -0.19 12.22 -6.75
N PRO A 30 -0.52 11.31 -7.70
CA PRO A 30 -0.35 9.88 -7.50
C PRO A 30 1.06 9.51 -7.04
N THR A 31 1.19 9.06 -5.80
CA THR A 31 2.48 8.77 -5.16
C THR A 31 2.58 7.29 -4.82
N VAL A 32 3.74 6.67 -5.08
CA VAL A 32 3.93 5.24 -4.79
C VAL A 32 3.99 5.01 -3.28
N LEU A 33 3.05 4.22 -2.76
CA LEU A 33 3.14 3.69 -1.41
C LEU A 33 4.07 2.47 -1.42
N VAL A 34 5.19 2.58 -0.71
CA VAL A 34 6.13 1.47 -0.54
C VAL A 34 5.60 0.55 0.56
N ALA A 35 4.71 -0.36 0.19
CA ALA A 35 4.29 -1.45 1.06
C ALA A 35 5.45 -2.45 1.21
N ARG A 36 6.02 -2.56 2.42
CA ARG A 36 7.10 -3.52 2.66
C ARG A 36 6.55 -4.95 2.64
N ARG A 37 7.17 -5.80 1.81
CA ARG A 37 7.03 -7.27 1.78
C ARG A 37 5.62 -7.85 1.53
N ARG A 38 4.63 -7.11 1.04
CA ARG A 38 3.32 -7.70 0.68
C ARG A 38 2.85 -7.27 -0.70
N ARG A 39 2.34 -8.20 -1.50
CA ARG A 39 1.71 -7.90 -2.80
C ARG A 39 0.27 -7.50 -2.55
N ILE A 40 -0.12 -6.32 -3.02
CA ILE A 40 -1.53 -5.87 -2.96
C ILE A 40 -2.33 -6.58 -4.06
N LEU A 41 -3.47 -7.15 -3.69
CA LEU A 41 -4.39 -7.89 -4.56
C LEU A 41 -5.60 -7.04 -4.97
N SER A 42 -6.11 -6.22 -4.06
CA SER A 42 -7.18 -5.24 -4.34
C SER A 42 -7.14 -4.08 -3.35
N CYS A 43 -7.72 -2.94 -3.76
CA CYS A 43 -7.90 -1.77 -2.91
C CYS A 43 -9.33 -1.22 -3.06
N ASP A 44 -9.91 -0.75 -1.97
CA ASP A 44 -11.19 -0.05 -1.94
C ASP A 44 -11.09 1.21 -1.07
N GLY A 45 -11.88 2.24 -1.38
CA GLY A 45 -11.78 3.57 -0.78
C GLY A 45 -13.11 4.10 -0.26
N SER A 46 -13.07 4.72 0.91
CA SER A 46 -14.15 5.49 1.54
C SER A 46 -13.70 6.92 1.78
N ALA A 47 -14.62 7.82 2.16
CA ALA A 47 -14.30 9.19 2.57
C ALA A 47 -13.36 9.26 3.78
N GLN A 48 -13.30 8.20 4.60
CA GLN A 48 -12.52 8.20 5.85
C GLN A 48 -11.45 7.10 5.91
N PHE A 49 -11.52 6.07 5.06
CA PHE A 49 -10.64 4.91 5.16
C PHE A 49 -10.32 4.31 3.80
N THR A 50 -9.18 3.62 3.71
CA THR A 50 -8.77 2.82 2.54
C THR A 50 -8.53 1.38 3.00
N ILE A 51 -9.12 0.42 2.29
CA ILE A 51 -8.93 -1.02 2.55
C ILE A 51 -7.98 -1.58 1.50
N LEU A 52 -7.03 -2.41 1.93
CA LEU A 52 -6.10 -3.13 1.08
C LEU A 52 -6.21 -4.63 1.36
N VAL A 53 -6.39 -5.44 0.32
CA VAL A 53 -6.19 -6.89 0.39
C VAL A 53 -4.77 -7.18 -0.05
N ALA A 54 -3.99 -7.90 0.74
CA ALA A 54 -2.59 -8.19 0.44
C ALA A 54 -2.21 -9.64 0.75
N THR A 55 -1.21 -10.16 0.03
CA THR A 55 -0.66 -11.49 0.31
C THR A 55 0.10 -11.52 1.63
N GLU A 56 0.31 -12.71 2.16
CA GLU A 56 1.35 -12.92 3.17
C GLU A 56 2.73 -12.53 2.61
N PRO A 57 3.64 -12.04 3.46
CA PRO A 57 5.02 -11.88 3.06
C PRO A 57 5.54 -13.26 2.67
N GLU A 58 6.30 -13.30 1.58
CA GLU A 58 7.03 -14.53 1.28
C GLU A 58 7.97 -14.77 2.48
N SER A 59 7.92 -15.98 3.05
CA SER A 59 8.82 -16.36 4.13
C SER A 59 10.24 -16.12 3.64
N GLU A 60 11.03 -15.43 4.46
CA GLU A 60 12.47 -15.48 4.30
C GLU A 60 12.84 -16.90 4.72
N ASP A 61 13.01 -17.78 3.74
CA ASP A 61 13.57 -19.09 4.00
C ASP A 61 14.94 -18.84 4.65
N GLU A 62 15.06 -19.16 5.94
CA GLU A 62 16.32 -19.13 6.66
C GLU A 62 17.26 -20.10 5.94
N ASP A 63 18.31 -19.57 5.31
CA ASP A 63 19.40 -20.39 4.77
C ASP A 63 20.06 -21.15 5.95
N ASP A 64 19.88 -22.48 5.97
CA ASP A 64 20.52 -23.45 6.88
C ASP A 64 22.06 -23.36 6.91
#